data_AF-A0A3D1B026-F1
#
_entry.id   AF-A0A3D1B026-F1
#
_cell.length_a   1.000
_cell.length_b   1.000
_cell.length_c   1.000
_cell.angle_alpha   90.00
_cell.angle_beta   90.00
_cell.angle_gamma   90.00
#
_symmetry.space_group_name_H-M   'P 1'
#
loop_
_entity.id
_entity.type
_entity.pdbx_description
1 polymer ?
#
loop_
_entity_poly.entity_id
_entity_poly.type
_entity_poly.pdbx_seq_one_letter_code
_entity_poly.pdbx_strand_id
1 'polypeptide(L)'
;MRYRVTFRKRFNQEGQGSDDPVTSLNLPDGVVQDSAVVETFVPDSLHVEERMEEDDDFFPFGTEVWEFEVTDGREKDFEDAVATSGAALEYDKMPEEVSPEPGS
;
A
#
# COMPACT_ATOMS: atom_id res chain seq x y z
N MET A 1 -13.89 10.02 1.02
CA MET A 1 -13.42 9.42 -0.25
C MET A 1 -12.43 8.31 0.06
N ARG A 2 -12.45 7.18 -0.64
CA ARG A 2 -11.52 6.05 -0.37
C ARG A 2 -10.44 5.94 -1.42
N TYR A 3 -9.23 5.63 -0.98
CA TYR A 3 -8.06 5.41 -1.83
C TYR A 3 -7.39 4.10 -1.45
N ARG A 4 -7.03 3.30 -2.46
CA ARG A 4 -6.26 2.08 -2.27
C ARG A 4 -4.84 2.34 -2.77
N VAL A 5 -3.85 2.18 -1.90
CA VAL A 5 -2.44 2.42 -2.23
C VAL A 5 -1.65 1.15 -2.04
N THR A 6 -0.91 0.76 -3.08
CA THR A 6 0.01 -0.37 -3.07
C THR A 6 1.41 0.14 -2.77
N PHE A 7 1.96 -0.26 -1.64
CA PHE A 7 3.31 0.09 -1.23
C PHE A 7 4.30 -1.03 -1.51
N ARG A 8 5.54 -0.66 -1.80
CA ARG A 8 6.66 -1.60 -1.80
C ARG A 8 7.15 -1.81 -0.37
N LYS A 9 7.06 -3.04 0.13
CA LYS A 9 7.53 -3.40 1.47
C LYS A 9 8.77 -4.29 1.38
N ARG A 10 9.79 -3.94 2.15
CA ARG A 10 11.02 -4.73 2.23
C ARG A 10 10.86 -5.75 3.35
N PHE A 11 10.93 -7.02 2.99
CA PHE A 11 10.93 -8.11 3.95
C PHE A 11 12.37 -8.51 4.26
N ASN A 12 12.62 -8.85 5.52
CA ASN A 12 13.89 -9.48 5.90
C ASN A 12 13.87 -10.98 5.50
N GLN A 13 14.99 -11.66 5.67
CA GLN A 13 15.12 -13.10 5.36
C GLN A 13 14.22 -14.00 6.22
N GLU A 14 13.59 -13.46 7.26
CA GLU A 14 12.65 -14.16 8.14
C GLU A 14 11.19 -13.89 7.75
N GLY A 15 10.94 -13.12 6.67
CA GLY A 15 9.59 -12.74 6.22
C GLY A 15 8.93 -11.68 7.10
N GLN A 16 9.69 -11.03 7.98
CA GLN A 16 9.23 -9.94 8.83
C GLN A 16 9.46 -8.60 8.10
N GLY A 17 8.38 -7.85 7.87
CA GLY A 17 8.44 -6.51 7.31
C GLY A 17 9.27 -5.59 8.20
N SER A 18 10.28 -4.93 7.63
CA SER A 18 11.19 -4.07 8.41
C SER A 18 10.69 -2.63 8.56
N ASP A 19 9.67 -2.22 7.81
CA ASP A 19 9.18 -0.84 7.80
C ASP A 19 7.66 -0.79 7.52
N ASP A 20 6.97 0.14 8.18
CA ASP A 20 5.57 0.45 7.92
C ASP A 20 5.48 1.49 6.80
N PRO A 21 5.03 1.12 5.60
CA PRO A 21 5.13 2.00 4.44
C PRO A 21 4.27 3.27 4.59
N VAL A 22 3.23 3.21 5.42
CA VAL A 22 2.39 4.36 5.75
C VAL A 22 3.14 5.45 6.49
N THR A 23 4.20 5.13 7.22
CA THR A 23 5.05 6.12 7.91
C THR A 23 5.90 6.94 6.94
N SER A 24 6.09 6.43 5.71
CA SER A 24 6.76 7.17 4.64
C SER A 24 5.86 8.23 3.99
N LEU A 25 4.54 8.14 4.20
CA LEU A 25 3.61 9.16 3.74
C LEU A 25 3.71 10.37 4.66
N ASN A 26 4.20 11.50 4.14
CA ASN A 26 4.22 12.77 4.88
C ASN A 26 2.83 13.43 4.85
N LEU A 27 1.85 12.79 5.47
CA LEU A 27 0.46 13.26 5.46
C LEU A 27 0.24 14.37 6.50
N PRO A 28 -0.37 15.49 6.12
CA PRO A 28 -0.82 16.49 7.08
C PRO A 28 -1.88 15.92 8.03
N ASP A 29 -1.91 16.41 9.27
CA ASP A 29 -2.94 16.05 10.25
C ASP A 29 -4.36 16.30 9.72
N GLY A 30 -5.21 15.28 9.84
CA GLY A 30 -6.62 15.33 9.44
C GLY A 30 -6.89 15.11 7.94
N VAL A 31 -5.88 14.76 7.14
CA VAL A 31 -6.08 14.34 5.74
C VAL A 31 -6.70 12.95 5.67
N VAL A 32 -6.16 12.00 6.44
CA VAL A 32 -6.69 10.64 6.56
C VAL A 32 -7.56 10.55 7.81
N GLN A 33 -8.79 10.07 7.64
CA GLN A 33 -9.74 9.76 8.71
C GLN A 33 -9.50 8.37 9.27
N ASP A 34 -9.29 7.40 8.39
CA ASP A 34 -9.03 5.99 8.73
C ASP A 34 -8.06 5.36 7.73
N SER A 35 -7.29 4.38 8.17
CA SER A 35 -6.39 3.62 7.32
C SER A 35 -6.33 2.17 7.76
N ALA A 36 -6.49 1.25 6.82
CA ALA A 36 -6.47 -0.18 7.10
C ALA A 36 -5.63 -0.93 6.06
N VAL A 37 -4.87 -1.93 6.52
CA VAL A 37 -4.24 -2.90 5.61
C VAL A 37 -5.31 -3.85 5.10
N VAL A 38 -5.44 -3.95 3.78
CA VAL A 38 -6.42 -4.85 3.14
C VAL A 38 -5.79 -6.10 2.60
N GLU A 39 -4.55 -6.01 2.10
CA GLU A 39 -3.87 -7.13 1.48
C GLU A 39 -2.37 -6.99 1.65
N THR A 40 -1.70 -8.07 2.04
CA THR A 40 -0.23 -8.11 2.14
C THR A 40 0.27 -9.26 1.29
N PHE A 41 1.01 -8.94 0.23
CA PHE A 41 1.73 -9.90 -0.58
C PHE A 41 3.15 -10.05 -0.05
N VAL A 42 3.38 -11.14 0.66
CA VAL A 42 4.72 -11.59 1.04
C VAL A 42 5.22 -12.50 -0.10
N PRO A 43 6.42 -12.28 -0.65
CA PRO A 43 6.94 -13.16 -1.69
C PRO A 43 7.14 -14.57 -1.12
N ASP A 44 6.65 -15.58 -1.84
CA ASP A 44 6.70 -17.00 -1.50
C ASP A 44 8.12 -17.60 -1.60
N SER A 45 9.18 -16.78 -1.53
CA SER A 45 10.58 -17.19 -1.69
C SER A 45 11.13 -18.06 -0.53
N LEU A 46 10.27 -18.76 0.19
CA LEU A 46 10.65 -19.99 0.90
C LEU A 46 10.48 -21.25 0.03
N HIS A 47 9.85 -21.17 -1.15
CA HIS A 47 9.70 -22.32 -2.04
C HIS A 47 10.00 -22.02 -3.51
N VAL A 48 11.06 -22.68 -4.00
CA VAL A 48 11.37 -23.04 -5.40
C VAL A 48 11.84 -21.89 -6.30
N GLU A 49 13.14 -21.81 -6.60
CA GLU A 49 13.77 -22.47 -7.75
C GLU A 49 13.05 -22.15 -9.08
N GLU A 50 13.37 -21.03 -9.73
CA GLU A 50 13.76 -21.01 -11.14
C GLU A 50 14.07 -19.58 -11.64
N ARG A 51 15.33 -19.41 -12.07
CA ARG A 51 15.86 -18.35 -12.94
C ARG A 51 15.35 -16.92 -12.77
N MET A 52 16.15 -16.09 -12.11
CA MET A 52 16.57 -14.83 -12.72
C MET A 52 18.08 -14.69 -12.48
N GLU A 53 18.84 -14.92 -13.55
CA GLU A 53 20.21 -14.41 -13.67
C GLU A 53 20.09 -12.89 -13.67
N GLU A 54 20.32 -12.25 -12.54
CA GLU A 54 20.81 -10.87 -12.47
C GLU A 54 21.30 -10.59 -11.05
N ASP A 55 22.59 -10.21 -10.98
CA ASP A 55 23.36 -9.70 -9.84
C ASP A 55 22.55 -8.77 -8.91
N ASP A 56 23.03 -8.64 -7.67
CA ASP A 56 22.71 -7.59 -6.67
C ASP A 56 21.67 -7.98 -5.60
N ASP A 57 22.15 -8.25 -4.38
CA ASP A 57 21.48 -8.01 -3.08
C ASP A 57 19.92 -8.08 -3.10
N PHE A 58 19.34 -9.19 -3.58
CA PHE A 58 17.90 -9.32 -3.75
C PHE A 58 17.23 -9.58 -2.40
N PHE A 59 16.96 -8.51 -1.66
CA PHE A 59 16.00 -8.56 -0.55
C PHE A 59 14.64 -8.95 -1.14
N PRO A 60 13.91 -9.91 -0.56
CA PRO A 60 12.56 -10.22 -1.01
C PRO A 60 11.69 -8.97 -0.83
N PHE A 61 11.41 -8.27 -1.93
CA PHE A 61 10.46 -7.17 -1.95
C PHE A 61 9.07 -7.76 -2.12
N GLY A 62 8.18 -7.48 -1.18
CA GLY A 62 6.76 -7.76 -1.32
C GLY A 62 5.97 -6.47 -1.50
N THR A 63 4.67 -6.59 -1.60
CA THR A 63 3.76 -5.45 -1.71
C THR A 63 2.73 -5.48 -0.61
N GLU A 64 2.35 -4.31 -0.12
CA GLU A 64 1.32 -4.17 0.90
C GLU A 64 0.31 -3.13 0.46
N VAL A 65 -0.95 -3.55 0.39
CA VAL A 65 -2.08 -2.76 -0.07
C VAL A 65 -2.82 -2.23 1.14
N TRP A 66 -2.97 -0.91 1.16
CA TRP A 66 -3.65 -0.18 2.22
C TRP A 66 -4.82 0.59 1.64
N GLU A 67 -5.92 0.61 2.36
CA GLU A 67 -7.05 1.49 2.11
C GLU A 67 -6.99 2.68 3.07
N PHE A 68 -7.19 3.87 2.52
CA PHE A 68 -7.24 5.12 3.25
C PHE A 68 -8.59 5.79 3.02
N GLU A 69 -9.24 6.15 4.10
CA GLU A 69 -10.37 7.04 4.09
C GLU A 69 -9.86 8.47 4.20
N VAL A 70 -9.98 9.23 3.11
CA VAL A 70 -9.52 10.61 3.01
C VAL A 70 -10.69 11.56 3.26
N THR A 71 -10.43 12.58 4.08
CA THR A 71 -11.36 13.66 4.39
C THR A 71 -11.77 14.39 3.12
N ASP A 72 -13.06 14.71 3.00
CA ASP A 72 -13.59 15.44 1.85
C ASP A 72 -12.87 16.79 1.64
N GLY A 73 -12.49 17.08 0.39
CA GLY A 73 -11.72 18.29 0.05
C GLY A 73 -10.22 18.22 0.37
N ARG A 74 -9.71 17.11 0.92
CA ARG A 74 -8.28 16.84 1.19
C ARG A 74 -7.66 15.76 0.30
N GLU A 75 -8.41 15.27 -0.69
CA GLU A 75 -7.98 14.28 -1.68
C GLU A 75 -6.64 14.63 -2.32
N LYS A 76 -6.48 15.90 -2.72
CA LYS A 76 -5.28 16.37 -3.39
C LYS A 76 -4.05 16.42 -2.48
N ASP A 77 -4.23 16.73 -1.19
CA ASP A 77 -3.15 16.68 -0.20
C ASP A 77 -2.68 15.22 -0.02
N PHE A 78 -3.60 14.26 -0.04
CA PHE A 78 -3.29 12.83 0.03
C PHE A 78 -2.55 12.35 -1.22
N GLU A 79 -3.07 12.65 -2.42
CA GLU A 79 -2.45 12.26 -3.69
C GLU A 79 -1.03 12.81 -3.85
N ASP A 80 -0.80 14.06 -3.41
CA ASP A 80 0.53 14.67 -3.40
C ASP A 80 1.48 13.97 -2.42
N ALA A 81 1.01 13.65 -1.20
CA ALA A 81 1.80 12.92 -0.22
C ALA A 81 2.17 11.50 -0.70
N VAL A 82 1.24 10.80 -1.34
CA VAL A 82 1.49 9.48 -1.92
C VAL A 82 2.51 9.56 -3.05
N ALA A 83 2.35 10.52 -3.96
CA ALA A 83 3.28 10.72 -5.09
C ALA A 83 4.68 11.13 -4.62
N THR A 84 4.79 11.94 -3.57
CA THR A 84 6.07 12.41 -3.02
C THR A 84 6.75 11.41 -2.09
N SER A 85 6.02 10.44 -1.54
CA SER A 85 6.56 9.42 -0.63
C SER A 85 7.64 8.54 -1.26
N GLY A 86 7.58 8.29 -2.56
CA GLY A 86 8.47 7.36 -3.28
C GLY A 86 8.35 5.89 -2.85
N ALA A 87 7.50 5.58 -1.88
CA ALA A 87 7.23 4.22 -1.39
C ALA A 87 6.00 3.58 -2.04
N ALA A 88 5.04 4.42 -2.45
CA ALA A 88 3.87 3.99 -3.20
C ALA A 88 4.26 3.58 -4.63
N LEU A 89 3.87 2.37 -5.01
CA LEU A 89 4.01 1.86 -6.38
C LEU A 89 2.84 2.30 -7.25
N GLU A 90 1.63 2.21 -6.71
CA GLU A 90 0.39 2.56 -7.38
C GLU A 90 -0.64 3.03 -6.36
N TYR A 91 -1.54 3.92 -6.76
CA TYR A 91 -2.74 4.25 -6.01
C TYR A 91 -3.96 4.32 -6.92
N ASP A 92 -5.09 3.86 -6.43
CA ASP A 92 -6.37 3.86 -7.12
C ASP A 92 -7.46 4.52 -6.27
N LYS A 93 -8.31 5.30 -6.90
CA LYS A 93 -9.43 5.98 -6.24
C LYS A 93 -10.63 5.03 -6.21
N MET A 94 -10.89 4.45 -5.04
CA MET A 94 -12.00 3.53 -4.85
C MET A 94 -13.32 4.31 -4.88
N PRO A 95 -14.28 3.96 -5.76
CA PRO A 95 -15.64 4.47 -5.61
C PRO A 95 -16.17 4.05 -4.24
N GLU A 96 -16.85 4.96 -3.55
CA GLU A 96 -17.56 4.60 -2.32
C GLU A 96 -18.51 3.46 -2.67
N GLU A 97 -18.31 2.28 -2.08
CA GLU A 97 -19.20 1.14 -2.29
C GLU A 97 -20.58 1.56 -1.82
N VAL A 98 -21.42 1.96 -2.78
CA VAL A 98 -22.86 1.97 -2.60
C VAL A 98 -23.23 0.51 -2.35
N SER A 99 -23.32 0.13 -1.07
CA SER A 99 -23.85 -1.18 -0.67
C SER A 99 -25.10 -1.41 -1.51
N PRO A 100 -25.14 -2.43 -2.39
CA PRO A 100 -26.35 -2.67 -3.15
C PRO A 100 -27.45 -2.92 -2.14
N GLU A 101 -28.44 -2.04 -2.11
CA GLU A 101 -29.61 -2.19 -1.27
C GLU A 101 -30.11 -3.63 -1.41
N PRO A 102 -30.35 -4.37 -0.31
CA PRO A 102 -30.88 -5.72 -0.44
C PRO A 102 -32.26 -5.57 -1.10
N GLY A 103 -32.33 -5.94 -2.38
CA GLY A 103 -33.57 -5.92 -3.16
C GLY A 103 -34.66 -6.65 -2.40
N SER A 104 -35.76 -5.94 -2.15
CA SER A 104 -36.98 -6.44 -1.50
C SER A 104 -37.67 -7.55 -2.27
#